data_AF-A0A8A4K7I6-F1
#
_entry.id   AF-A0A8A4K7I6-F1
#
_cell.length_a   1.000
_cell.length_b   1.000
_cell.length_c   1.000
_cell.angle_alpha   90.00
_cell.angle_beta   90.00
_cell.angle_gamma   90.00
#
_symmetry.space_group_name_H-M   'P 1'
#
loop_
_entity.id
_entity.type
_entity.pdbx_description
1 polymer ?
#
loop_
_entity_poly.entity_id
_entity_poly.type
_entity_poly.pdbx_seq_one_letter_code
_entity_poly.pdbx_strand_id
1 'polypeptide(L)'
;MEDLSLKQQEEMIAVCASNAPACKEKYGDIPANGMLVREAIDRVLGDDVPSKMKNDMSSLLAQQIEAEGVVSSTEFASQLQSRYGIDPQRAAILAGAALGAITGGMGKGGKPGPEAAGKNIVIVDSGKKGAWNKTMNNPEPNTVYKVDGNKTFQTDTQGRTSLAEGTLSWTKNDRNGYQQCKAGKCGNPGDEGGHLIASIFNGPGEKLNLVPMDGNLNKGVWKQMENTWANALKDGKQVNVKIEPVYIGDSKRPDSFSVTYSINGARPVIRDISNTPGGVK
;
A
#
# COMPACT_ATOMS: atom_id res chain seq x y z
N MET A 1 -5.74 -10.30 -35.57
CA MET A 1 -6.08 -10.30 -34.12
C MET A 1 -6.45 -8.90 -33.62
N GLU A 2 -5.80 -7.82 -34.08
CA GLU A 2 -6.20 -6.44 -33.73
C GLU A 2 -7.63 -6.07 -34.17
N ASP A 3 -8.06 -6.44 -35.39
CA ASP A 3 -9.43 -6.14 -35.87
C ASP A 3 -10.55 -6.87 -35.11
N LEU A 4 -10.26 -8.05 -34.55
CA LEU A 4 -11.23 -8.77 -33.71
C LEU A 4 -11.41 -8.06 -32.35
N SER A 5 -10.33 -7.51 -31.80
CA SER A 5 -10.34 -6.76 -30.54
C SER A 5 -11.11 -5.44 -30.66
N LEU A 6 -10.96 -4.73 -31.80
CA LEU A 6 -11.68 -3.49 -32.07
C LEU A 6 -13.18 -3.70 -32.25
N LYS A 7 -13.58 -4.75 -32.99
CA LYS A 7 -15.01 -5.09 -33.16
C LYS A 7 -15.66 -5.47 -31.83
N GLN A 8 -14.96 -6.21 -30.97
CA GLN A 8 -15.44 -6.53 -29.63
C GLN A 8 -15.59 -5.29 -28.74
N GLN A 9 -14.68 -4.32 -28.87
CA GLN A 9 -14.79 -3.03 -28.16
C GLN A 9 -15.96 -2.18 -28.69
N GLU A 10 -16.16 -2.09 -30.00
CA GLU A 10 -17.29 -1.37 -30.60
C GLU A 10 -18.63 -1.99 -30.22
N GLU A 11 -18.73 -3.33 -30.22
CA GLU A 11 -19.92 -4.06 -29.77
C GLU A 11 -20.20 -3.80 -28.29
N MET A 12 -19.17 -3.84 -27.45
CA MET A 12 -19.29 -3.54 -26.02
C MET A 12 -19.76 -2.08 -25.81
N ILE A 13 -19.18 -1.11 -26.52
CA ILE A 13 -19.59 0.30 -26.45
C ILE A 13 -21.06 0.45 -26.88
N ALA A 14 -21.47 -0.18 -27.99
CA ALA A 14 -22.83 -0.12 -28.51
C ALA A 14 -23.86 -0.72 -27.54
N VAL A 15 -23.56 -1.89 -26.96
CA VAL A 15 -24.45 -2.56 -25.99
C VAL A 15 -24.53 -1.77 -24.69
N CYS A 16 -23.40 -1.29 -24.18
CA CYS A 16 -23.35 -0.55 -22.92
C CYS A 16 -23.91 0.87 -23.00
N ALA A 17 -23.84 1.52 -24.17
CA ALA A 17 -24.48 2.82 -24.39
C ALA A 17 -26.01 2.72 -24.52
N SER A 18 -26.53 1.56 -24.96
CA SER A 18 -27.96 1.38 -25.24
C SER A 18 -28.74 0.69 -24.11
N ASN A 19 -28.13 -0.20 -23.34
CA ASN A 19 -28.81 -0.97 -22.30
C ASN A 19 -27.87 -1.39 -21.15
N ALA A 20 -27.96 -0.67 -20.03
CA ALA A 20 -27.11 -0.93 -18.86
C ALA A 20 -27.33 -2.32 -18.21
N PRO A 21 -28.56 -2.83 -18.01
CA PRO A 21 -28.78 -4.21 -17.56
C PRO A 21 -28.16 -5.27 -18.48
N ALA A 22 -28.36 -5.18 -19.80
CA ALA A 22 -27.81 -6.13 -20.76
C ALA A 22 -26.27 -6.05 -20.84
N CYS A 23 -25.71 -4.85 -20.66
CA CYS A 23 -24.27 -4.65 -20.54
C CYS A 23 -23.69 -5.35 -19.30
N LYS A 24 -24.35 -5.23 -18.14
CA LYS A 24 -23.92 -5.90 -16.91
C LYS A 24 -24.04 -7.43 -17.02
N GLU A 25 -25.09 -7.92 -17.67
CA GLU A 25 -25.30 -9.35 -17.90
C GLU A 25 -24.24 -9.94 -18.84
N LYS A 26 -23.87 -9.22 -19.91
CA LYS A 26 -22.95 -9.71 -20.94
C LYS A 26 -21.47 -9.46 -20.63
N TYR A 27 -21.13 -8.38 -19.94
CA TYR A 27 -19.75 -7.93 -19.72
C TYR A 27 -19.39 -7.71 -18.24
N GLY A 28 -20.30 -8.00 -17.31
CA GLY A 28 -20.08 -7.82 -15.88
C GLY A 28 -19.80 -6.36 -15.51
N ASP A 29 -18.91 -6.14 -14.53
CA ASP A 29 -18.52 -4.80 -14.08
C ASP A 29 -17.30 -4.25 -14.86
N ILE A 30 -16.84 -4.93 -15.92
CA ILE A 30 -15.64 -4.54 -16.70
C ILE A 30 -15.76 -3.12 -17.27
N PRO A 31 -16.89 -2.70 -17.90
CA PRO A 31 -17.01 -1.35 -18.44
C PRO A 31 -17.01 -0.28 -17.35
N ALA A 32 -17.66 -0.54 -16.22
CA ALA A 32 -17.73 0.38 -15.08
C ALA A 32 -16.36 0.54 -14.39
N ASN A 33 -15.68 -0.59 -14.12
CA ASN A 33 -14.33 -0.59 -13.58
C ASN A 33 -13.32 0.02 -14.56
N GLY A 34 -13.51 -0.17 -15.86
CA GLY A 34 -12.68 0.44 -16.88
C GLY A 34 -12.74 1.96 -16.90
N MET A 35 -13.92 2.55 -16.69
CA MET A 35 -14.04 4.01 -16.53
C MET A 35 -13.34 4.49 -15.26
N LEU A 36 -13.54 3.81 -14.13
CA LEU A 36 -12.89 4.17 -12.85
C LEU A 36 -11.37 4.10 -12.94
N VAL A 37 -10.83 3.06 -13.59
CA VAL A 37 -9.40 2.90 -13.84
C VAL A 37 -8.87 4.03 -14.72
N ARG A 38 -9.56 4.38 -15.80
CA ARG A 38 -9.15 5.50 -16.67
C ARG A 38 -9.15 6.83 -15.93
N GLU A 39 -10.22 7.14 -15.19
CA GLU A 39 -10.28 8.37 -14.38
C GLU A 39 -9.16 8.41 -13.32
N ALA A 40 -8.84 7.29 -12.70
CA ALA A 40 -7.75 7.20 -11.73
C ALA A 40 -6.37 7.38 -12.39
N ILE A 41 -6.17 6.82 -13.58
CA ILE A 41 -4.93 7.00 -14.35
C ILE A 41 -4.77 8.46 -14.82
N ASP A 42 -5.84 9.05 -15.36
CA ASP A 42 -5.88 10.44 -15.80
C ASP A 42 -5.56 11.39 -14.65
N ARG A 43 -6.04 11.08 -13.43
CA ARG A 43 -5.78 11.88 -12.24
C ARG A 43 -4.32 11.85 -11.80
N VAL A 44 -3.56 10.81 -12.17
CA VAL A 44 -2.22 10.57 -11.62
C VAL A 44 -1.12 10.87 -12.64
N LEU A 45 -1.32 10.53 -13.92
CA LEU A 45 -0.34 10.77 -14.99
C LEU A 45 -0.93 11.52 -16.19
N GLY A 46 -2.21 11.90 -16.17
CA GLY A 46 -2.81 12.76 -17.19
C GLY A 46 -2.60 12.25 -18.62
N ASP A 47 -2.13 13.13 -19.51
CA ASP A 47 -1.86 12.86 -20.92
C ASP A 47 -0.55 12.06 -21.16
N ASP A 48 0.27 11.83 -20.13
CA ASP A 48 1.55 11.11 -20.26
C ASP A 48 1.38 9.58 -20.43
N VAL A 49 0.13 9.09 -20.40
CA VAL A 49 -0.20 7.69 -20.58
C VAL A 49 -0.95 7.51 -21.91
N PRO A 50 -0.40 6.72 -22.86
CA PRO A 50 -1.06 6.48 -24.14
C PRO A 50 -2.48 5.94 -23.96
N SER A 51 -3.43 6.45 -24.75
CA SER A 51 -4.84 6.01 -24.72
C SER A 51 -5.02 4.50 -24.91
N LYS A 52 -4.19 3.87 -25.75
CA LYS A 52 -4.14 2.40 -25.91
C LYS A 52 -3.81 1.70 -24.58
N MET A 53 -2.85 2.22 -23.81
CA MET A 53 -2.48 1.67 -22.50
C MET A 53 -3.60 1.87 -21.47
N LYS A 54 -4.22 3.05 -21.41
CA LYS A 54 -5.39 3.32 -20.54
C LYS A 54 -6.54 2.35 -20.81
N ASN A 55 -6.76 2.01 -22.07
CA ASN A 55 -7.81 1.08 -22.48
C ASN A 55 -7.46 -0.36 -22.09
N ASP A 56 -6.23 -0.79 -22.33
CA ASP A 56 -5.76 -2.15 -22.04
C ASP A 56 -5.57 -2.42 -20.54
N MET A 57 -5.28 -1.40 -19.73
CA MET A 57 -5.02 -1.60 -18.29
C MET A 57 -6.22 -2.19 -17.55
N SER A 58 -7.44 -1.78 -17.91
CA SER A 58 -8.66 -2.31 -17.29
C SER A 58 -8.90 -3.78 -17.61
N SER A 59 -8.64 -4.18 -18.87
CA SER A 59 -8.80 -5.58 -19.29
C SER A 59 -7.69 -6.46 -18.74
N LEU A 60 -6.44 -5.96 -18.67
CA LEU A 60 -5.34 -6.66 -18.02
C LEU A 60 -5.59 -6.91 -16.54
N LEU A 61 -6.09 -5.89 -15.85
CA LEU A 61 -6.41 -6.00 -14.44
C LEU A 61 -7.56 -6.98 -14.22
N ALA A 62 -8.60 -6.94 -15.04
CA ALA A 62 -9.69 -7.93 -15.00
C ALA A 62 -9.19 -9.36 -15.27
N GLN A 63 -8.29 -9.55 -16.25
CA GLN A 63 -7.69 -10.85 -16.56
C GLN A 63 -6.86 -11.38 -15.39
N GLN A 64 -6.08 -10.53 -14.72
CA GLN A 64 -5.34 -10.96 -13.53
C GLN A 64 -6.28 -11.28 -12.36
N ILE A 65 -7.36 -10.50 -12.15
CA ILE A 65 -8.36 -10.83 -11.12
C ILE A 65 -9.01 -12.19 -11.41
N GLU A 66 -9.34 -12.46 -12.67
CA GLU A 66 -9.97 -13.72 -13.08
C GLU A 66 -9.02 -14.91 -12.95
N ALA A 67 -7.74 -14.73 -13.31
CA ALA A 67 -6.73 -15.79 -13.25
C ALA A 67 -6.23 -16.09 -11.84
N GLU A 68 -6.03 -15.05 -11.01
CA GLU A 68 -5.32 -15.14 -9.73
C GLU A 68 -6.23 -14.86 -8.51
N GLY A 69 -7.47 -14.43 -8.73
CA GLY A 69 -8.46 -14.12 -7.70
C GLY A 69 -8.19 -12.81 -6.93
N VAL A 70 -6.93 -12.38 -6.83
CA VAL A 70 -6.48 -11.10 -6.24
C VAL A 70 -5.30 -10.58 -7.03
N VAL A 71 -5.30 -9.29 -7.32
CA VAL A 71 -4.21 -8.66 -8.09
C VAL A 71 -3.24 -7.92 -7.18
N SER A 72 -1.97 -8.33 -7.25
CA SER A 72 -0.88 -7.62 -6.60
C SER A 72 -0.50 -6.37 -7.39
N SER A 73 -0.42 -5.22 -6.71
CA SER A 73 0.07 -3.97 -7.34
C SER A 73 1.49 -4.07 -7.89
N THR A 74 2.31 -4.96 -7.35
CA THR A 74 3.71 -5.14 -7.80
C THR A 74 3.81 -6.07 -9.00
N GLU A 75 2.97 -7.10 -9.06
CA GLU A 75 2.90 -8.01 -10.20
C GLU A 75 2.27 -7.33 -11.40
N PHE A 76 1.18 -6.59 -11.17
CA PHE A 76 0.57 -5.76 -12.20
C PHE A 76 1.53 -4.67 -12.69
N ALA A 77 2.26 -3.98 -11.79
CA ALA A 77 3.29 -3.03 -12.19
C ALA A 77 4.40 -3.70 -13.04
N SER A 78 4.90 -4.86 -12.63
CA SER A 78 5.91 -5.61 -13.39
C SER A 78 5.41 -6.01 -14.78
N GLN A 79 4.13 -6.39 -14.87
CA GLN A 79 3.48 -6.72 -16.13
C GLN A 79 3.34 -5.48 -17.04
N LEU A 80 2.99 -4.32 -16.47
CA LEU A 80 2.94 -3.06 -17.22
C LEU A 80 4.33 -2.63 -17.72
N GLN A 81 5.37 -2.78 -16.90
CA GLN A 81 6.77 -2.55 -17.33
C GLN A 81 7.14 -3.45 -18.51
N SER A 82 6.94 -4.76 -18.36
CA SER A 82 7.31 -5.74 -19.39
C SER A 82 6.52 -5.56 -20.68
N ARG A 83 5.26 -5.15 -20.60
CA ARG A 83 4.36 -5.05 -21.75
C ARG A 83 4.48 -3.74 -22.50
N TYR A 84 4.72 -2.64 -21.79
CA TYR A 84 4.72 -1.30 -22.37
C TYR A 84 6.08 -0.59 -22.32
N GLY A 85 7.11 -1.24 -21.77
CA GLY A 85 8.45 -0.65 -21.68
C GLY A 85 8.50 0.64 -20.84
N ILE A 86 7.53 0.83 -19.95
CA ILE A 86 7.45 2.01 -19.09
C ILE A 86 8.40 1.88 -17.92
N ASP A 87 8.87 3.02 -17.42
CA ASP A 87 9.78 3.02 -16.29
C ASP A 87 9.12 2.41 -15.03
N PRO A 88 9.92 1.83 -14.13
CA PRO A 88 9.38 1.16 -12.96
C PRO A 88 8.52 2.04 -12.05
N GLN A 89 8.79 3.35 -12.02
CA GLN A 89 8.05 4.30 -11.18
C GLN A 89 6.67 4.58 -11.78
N ARG A 90 6.59 4.88 -13.08
CA ARG A 90 5.31 5.05 -13.81
C ARG A 90 4.47 3.80 -13.72
N ALA A 91 5.06 2.62 -13.86
CA ALA A 91 4.32 1.37 -13.76
C ALA A 91 3.71 1.12 -12.37
N ALA A 92 4.47 1.40 -11.30
CA ALA A 92 3.98 1.24 -9.94
C ALA A 92 2.85 2.23 -9.62
N ILE A 93 2.96 3.46 -10.12
CA ILE A 93 1.94 4.51 -10.00
C ILE A 93 0.65 4.09 -10.70
N LEU A 94 0.77 3.66 -11.96
CA LEU A 94 -0.35 3.18 -12.77
C LEU A 94 -1.05 1.98 -12.12
N ALA A 95 -0.27 1.01 -11.64
CA ALA A 95 -0.82 -0.18 -11.00
C ALA A 95 -1.58 0.16 -9.71
N GLY A 96 -1.02 1.04 -8.86
CA GLY A 96 -1.68 1.47 -7.63
C GLY A 96 -2.98 2.25 -7.88
N ALA A 97 -2.97 3.16 -8.85
CA ALA A 97 -4.15 3.93 -9.23
C ALA A 97 -5.28 3.03 -9.76
N ALA A 98 -4.94 2.10 -10.65
CA ALA A 98 -5.90 1.16 -11.24
C ALA A 98 -6.52 0.23 -10.18
N LEU A 99 -5.70 -0.33 -9.28
CA LEU A 99 -6.18 -1.22 -8.22
C LEU A 99 -7.05 -0.49 -7.19
N GLY A 100 -6.66 0.71 -6.79
CA GLY A 100 -7.44 1.53 -5.86
C GLY A 100 -8.82 1.91 -6.41
N ALA A 101 -8.94 2.05 -7.73
CA ALA A 101 -10.20 2.35 -8.41
C ALA A 101 -11.19 1.17 -8.38
N ILE A 102 -10.71 -0.07 -8.56
CA ILE A 102 -11.57 -1.26 -8.63
C ILE A 102 -11.95 -1.79 -7.24
N THR A 103 -11.04 -1.74 -6.27
CA THR A 103 -11.25 -2.34 -4.95
C THR A 103 -12.12 -1.50 -4.01
N GLY A 104 -12.69 -0.39 -4.51
CA GLY A 104 -13.72 0.35 -3.79
C GLY A 104 -13.21 1.01 -2.52
N GLY A 105 -12.08 1.71 -2.58
CA GLY A 105 -11.71 2.68 -1.55
C GLY A 105 -12.77 3.78 -1.39
N MET A 106 -13.85 3.50 -0.67
CA MET A 106 -14.82 4.47 -0.15
C MET A 106 -14.05 5.52 0.68
N GLY A 107 -14.10 6.84 0.47
CA GLY A 107 -15.04 7.65 -0.28
C GLY A 107 -15.80 8.59 0.66
N LYS A 108 -15.19 9.74 1.04
CA LYS A 108 -15.89 11.02 1.28
C LYS A 108 -14.93 12.19 1.05
N GLY A 109 -15.21 13.00 0.03
CA GLY A 109 -15.04 14.45 0.07
C GLY A 109 -13.64 15.06 0.20
N GLY A 110 -12.56 14.32 -0.01
CA GLY A 110 -11.24 14.92 -0.19
C GLY A 110 -11.06 15.26 -1.67
N LYS A 111 -11.00 16.55 -2.03
CA LYS A 111 -10.12 16.95 -3.13
C LYS A 111 -8.81 16.17 -2.95
N PRO A 112 -8.20 15.58 -4.00
CA PRO A 112 -6.78 15.31 -3.90
C PRO A 112 -6.15 16.65 -3.51
N GLY A 113 -5.60 16.72 -2.31
CA GLY A 113 -4.69 17.81 -1.98
C GLY A 113 -3.59 17.84 -3.06
N PRO A 114 -2.90 18.95 -3.26
CA PRO A 114 -1.91 19.12 -4.34
C PRO A 114 -0.72 18.13 -4.33
N GLU A 115 -0.73 17.09 -3.50
CA GLU A 115 0.42 16.28 -3.11
C GLU A 115 0.55 14.91 -3.82
N ALA A 116 -0.35 14.56 -4.75
CA ALA A 116 -0.15 13.37 -5.59
C ALA A 116 0.75 13.66 -6.80
N ALA A 117 0.95 14.93 -7.16
CA ALA A 117 1.93 15.36 -8.14
C ALA A 117 3.27 15.64 -7.43
N GLY A 118 4.16 14.64 -7.38
CA GLY A 118 5.57 14.86 -6.98
C GLY A 118 6.17 13.94 -5.92
N LYS A 119 5.53 12.84 -5.51
CA LYS A 119 6.17 11.89 -4.57
C LYS A 119 7.23 11.04 -5.29
N ASN A 120 8.48 11.13 -4.86
CA ASN A 120 9.58 10.29 -5.35
C ASN A 120 9.33 8.82 -5.01
N ILE A 121 9.66 7.88 -5.90
CA ILE A 121 9.51 6.44 -5.65
C ILE A 121 10.87 5.77 -5.60
N VAL A 122 11.12 5.04 -4.51
CA VAL A 122 12.38 4.33 -4.26
C VAL A 122 12.07 2.85 -4.06
N ILE A 123 12.67 1.99 -4.89
CA ILE A 123 12.57 0.52 -4.77
C ILE A 123 13.84 0.02 -4.10
N VAL A 124 13.70 -0.69 -2.99
CA VAL A 124 14.82 -1.14 -2.15
C VAL A 124 14.51 -2.46 -1.47
N ASP A 125 15.56 -3.20 -1.12
CA ASP A 125 15.45 -4.35 -0.23
C ASP A 125 15.89 -3.96 1.18
N SER A 126 15.23 -4.57 2.16
CA SER A 126 15.62 -4.51 3.56
C SER A 126 17.00 -5.14 3.77
N GLY A 127 17.79 -4.49 4.60
CA GLY A 127 19.10 -4.97 4.98
C GLY A 127 19.03 -5.98 6.13
N LYS A 128 20.21 -6.43 6.53
CA LYS A 128 20.40 -7.39 7.64
C LYS A 128 21.51 -6.95 8.56
N LYS A 129 21.72 -7.66 9.68
CA LYS A 129 22.78 -7.32 10.63
C LYS A 129 24.15 -7.27 9.91
N GLY A 130 24.82 -6.12 10.02
CA GLY A 130 26.11 -5.86 9.36
C GLY A 130 26.01 -5.25 7.95
N ALA A 131 24.82 -5.21 7.35
CA ALA A 131 24.57 -4.66 6.03
C ALA A 131 23.16 -4.04 5.95
N TRP A 132 22.90 -3.05 6.82
CA TRP A 132 21.61 -2.33 6.83
C TRP A 132 21.47 -1.38 5.65
N ASN A 133 20.27 -1.25 5.10
CA ASN A 133 20.03 -0.36 3.97
C ASN A 133 20.18 1.11 4.40
N LYS A 134 21.10 1.85 3.79
CA LYS A 134 21.39 3.25 4.16
C LYS A 134 20.23 4.19 3.82
N THR A 135 19.58 3.96 2.69
CA THR A 135 18.43 4.77 2.22
C THR A 135 17.25 4.60 3.15
N MET A 136 16.95 3.37 3.58
CA MET A 136 15.86 3.12 4.54
C MET A 136 16.18 3.62 5.96
N ASN A 137 17.46 3.77 6.31
CA ASN A 137 17.86 4.38 7.58
C ASN A 137 17.86 5.90 7.58
N ASN A 138 17.87 6.51 6.39
CA ASN A 138 17.80 7.96 6.20
C ASN A 138 16.75 8.25 5.12
N PRO A 139 15.46 8.03 5.43
CA PRO A 139 14.43 8.17 4.43
C PRO A 139 14.21 9.64 4.08
N GLU A 140 14.04 9.91 2.80
CA GLU A 140 13.82 11.22 2.21
C GLU A 140 12.37 11.67 2.45
N PRO A 141 12.10 12.97 2.56
CA PRO A 141 10.75 13.51 2.61
C PRO A 141 9.92 13.17 1.37
N ASN A 142 8.59 13.13 1.52
CA ASN A 142 7.61 12.97 0.43
C ASN A 142 7.95 11.81 -0.54
N THR A 143 8.41 10.69 0.00
CA THR A 143 8.93 9.57 -0.78
C THR A 143 8.13 8.31 -0.49
N VAL A 144 7.82 7.55 -1.54
CA VAL A 144 7.22 6.22 -1.48
C VAL A 144 8.32 5.18 -1.61
N TYR A 145 8.43 4.30 -0.62
CA TYR A 145 9.38 3.20 -0.62
C TYR A 145 8.66 1.88 -0.91
N LYS A 146 9.09 1.18 -1.96
CA LYS A 146 8.69 -0.21 -2.22
C LYS A 146 9.78 -1.12 -1.67
N VAL A 147 9.44 -1.89 -0.63
CA VAL A 147 10.41 -2.64 0.18
C VAL A 147 10.17 -4.14 0.04
N ASP A 148 11.22 -4.88 -0.32
CA ASP A 148 11.22 -6.35 -0.50
C ASP A 148 10.12 -6.89 -1.44
N GLY A 149 9.64 -6.06 -2.38
CA GLY A 149 8.61 -6.42 -3.35
C GLY A 149 7.18 -6.59 -2.82
N ASN A 150 6.95 -6.53 -1.50
CA ASN A 150 5.63 -6.78 -0.90
C ASN A 150 5.18 -5.76 0.17
N LYS A 151 6.02 -4.75 0.46
CA LYS A 151 5.70 -3.69 1.43
C LYS A 151 5.81 -2.32 0.78
N THR A 152 4.93 -1.41 1.18
CA THR A 152 4.96 0.00 0.79
C THR A 152 5.06 0.87 2.04
N PHE A 153 6.03 1.77 2.07
CA PHE A 153 6.09 2.83 3.06
C PHE A 153 5.96 4.19 2.39
N GLN A 154 5.41 5.17 3.08
CA GLN A 154 5.45 6.56 2.64
C GLN A 154 6.01 7.43 3.74
N THR A 155 6.71 8.49 3.34
CA THR A 155 7.13 9.55 4.23
C THR A 155 6.37 10.84 3.97
N ASP A 156 6.22 11.64 5.02
CA ASP A 156 5.69 13.00 4.94
C ASP A 156 6.78 14.03 4.54
N THR A 157 6.40 15.30 4.56
CA THR A 157 7.28 16.45 4.22
C THR A 157 8.50 16.60 5.14
N GLN A 158 8.56 15.87 6.26
CA GLN A 158 9.67 15.87 7.22
C GLN A 158 10.46 14.56 7.22
N GLY A 159 10.16 13.64 6.29
CA GLY A 159 10.78 12.33 6.22
C GLY A 159 10.35 11.38 7.33
N ARG A 160 9.22 11.65 8.02
CA ARG A 160 8.63 10.72 8.99
C ARG A 160 7.74 9.74 8.26
N THR A 161 7.72 8.49 8.69
CA THR A 161 6.87 7.47 8.08
C THR A 161 5.39 7.77 8.35
N SER A 162 4.63 8.09 7.30
CA SER A 162 3.20 8.37 7.35
C SER A 162 2.34 7.16 6.94
N LEU A 163 2.95 6.16 6.30
CA LEU A 163 2.29 4.91 5.92
C LEU A 163 3.26 3.73 6.00
N ALA A 164 2.78 2.60 6.50
CA ALA A 164 3.36 1.28 6.32
C ALA A 164 2.26 0.28 5.92
N GLU A 165 2.39 -0.34 4.75
CA GLU A 165 1.39 -1.23 4.18
C GLU A 165 2.05 -2.48 3.61
N GLY A 166 1.38 -3.63 3.72
CA GLY A 166 1.83 -4.84 3.05
C GLY A 166 1.05 -6.08 3.43
N THR A 167 1.30 -7.15 2.67
CA THR A 167 0.86 -8.50 3.02
C THR A 167 1.91 -9.13 3.93
N LEU A 168 1.51 -9.50 5.14
CA LEU A 168 2.41 -10.06 6.14
C LEU A 168 2.83 -11.48 5.75
N SER A 169 4.09 -11.82 6.00
CA SER A 169 4.62 -13.17 5.80
C SER A 169 5.26 -13.67 7.09
N TRP A 170 5.16 -14.98 7.36
CA TRP A 170 5.75 -15.59 8.56
C TRP A 170 7.26 -15.83 8.40
N THR A 171 8.01 -14.76 8.12
CA THR A 171 9.46 -14.77 7.93
C THR A 171 10.11 -13.79 8.89
N LYS A 172 11.01 -14.27 9.73
CA LYS A 172 11.67 -13.41 10.72
C LYS A 172 12.82 -12.63 10.07
N ASN A 173 12.78 -11.31 10.19
CA ASN A 173 13.89 -10.41 9.84
C ASN A 173 14.75 -10.07 11.07
N ASP A 174 15.98 -9.62 10.82
CA ASP A 174 16.91 -9.17 11.85
C ASP A 174 16.42 -7.88 12.51
N ARG A 175 16.70 -7.74 13.81
CA ARG A 175 16.41 -6.51 14.55
C ARG A 175 17.62 -5.58 14.57
N ASN A 176 17.40 -4.30 14.29
CA ASN A 176 18.41 -3.27 14.44
C ASN A 176 18.29 -2.60 15.83
N GLY A 177 19.05 -3.07 16.81
CA GLY A 177 19.02 -2.53 18.17
C GLY A 177 19.42 -1.05 18.25
N TYR A 178 20.33 -0.61 17.36
CA TYR A 178 20.77 0.78 17.31
C TYR A 178 19.65 1.70 16.86
N GLN A 179 18.94 1.34 15.79
CA GLN A 179 17.82 2.15 15.29
C GLN A 179 16.62 2.13 16.23
N GLN A 180 16.33 1.00 16.89
CA GLN A 180 15.29 0.96 17.93
C GLN A 180 15.63 1.89 19.10
N CYS A 181 16.89 1.87 19.57
CA CYS A 181 17.35 2.76 20.63
C CYS A 181 17.27 4.24 20.21
N LYS A 182 17.68 4.55 18.98
CA LYS A 182 17.55 5.91 18.43
C LYS A 182 16.10 6.36 18.36
N ALA A 183 15.22 5.55 17.77
CA ALA A 183 13.79 5.86 17.66
C ALA A 183 13.16 6.07 19.02
N GLY A 184 13.35 5.17 20.00
CA GLY A 184 12.83 5.34 21.36
C GLY A 184 13.32 6.62 22.04
N LYS A 185 14.60 6.97 21.86
CA LYS A 185 15.19 8.21 22.40
C LYS A 185 14.72 9.50 21.70
N CYS A 186 14.08 9.40 20.54
CA CYS A 186 13.51 10.54 19.83
C CYS A 186 12.05 10.85 20.25
N GLY A 187 11.49 10.09 21.19
CA GLY A 187 10.17 10.32 21.77
C GLY A 187 10.22 10.79 23.21
N ASN A 188 9.24 10.36 24.00
CA ASN A 188 9.12 10.68 25.42
C ASN A 188 9.93 9.70 26.29
N PRO A 189 10.31 10.08 27.52
CA PRO A 189 10.85 9.12 28.48
C PRO A 189 9.92 7.91 28.66
N GLY A 190 10.44 6.70 28.42
CA GLY A 190 9.66 5.46 28.47
C GLY A 190 9.21 4.93 27.11
N ASP A 191 9.39 5.69 26.03
CA ASP A 191 9.18 5.19 24.67
C ASP A 191 10.26 4.18 24.27
N GLU A 192 9.85 3.21 23.45
CA GLU A 192 10.68 2.24 22.76
C GLU A 192 10.70 2.54 21.25
N GLY A 193 11.67 1.99 20.52
CA GLY A 193 11.65 1.99 19.06
C GLY A 193 10.66 0.95 18.54
N GLY A 194 9.38 1.27 18.55
CA GLY A 194 8.31 0.39 18.10
C GLY A 194 8.39 0.13 16.60
N HIS A 195 8.25 -1.12 16.20
CA HIS A 195 8.11 -1.45 14.78
C HIS A 195 6.67 -1.19 14.33
N LEU A 196 6.49 -0.61 13.15
CA LEU A 196 5.16 -0.57 12.52
C LEU A 196 4.77 -1.96 12.02
N ILE A 197 5.67 -2.61 11.27
CA ILE A 197 5.55 -4.04 10.91
C ILE A 197 6.59 -4.81 11.72
N ALA A 198 6.16 -5.73 12.59
CA ALA A 198 7.08 -6.49 13.43
C ALA A 198 8.10 -7.32 12.63
N SER A 199 9.28 -7.52 13.24
CA SER A 199 10.34 -8.36 12.68
C SER A 199 9.89 -9.78 12.35
N ILE A 200 8.90 -10.34 13.09
CA ILE A 200 8.36 -11.68 12.83
C ILE A 200 7.54 -11.77 11.55
N PHE A 201 7.13 -10.61 10.98
CA PHE A 201 6.33 -10.50 9.77
C PHE A 201 7.14 -9.99 8.55
N ASN A 202 8.44 -10.27 8.54
CA ASN A 202 9.40 -9.70 7.61
C ASN A 202 9.45 -8.16 7.65
N GLY A 203 9.20 -7.59 8.84
CA GLY A 203 9.32 -6.17 9.11
C GLY A 203 10.79 -5.72 9.05
N PRO A 204 11.13 -4.70 8.25
CA PRO A 204 12.51 -4.20 8.15
C PRO A 204 13.01 -3.65 9.49
N GLY A 205 14.31 -3.82 9.77
CA GLY A 205 14.95 -3.28 10.96
C GLY A 205 15.36 -1.80 10.83
N GLU A 206 15.19 -1.20 9.66
CA GLU A 206 15.61 0.17 9.38
C GLU A 206 14.68 1.25 9.95
N LYS A 207 15.22 2.47 10.04
CA LYS A 207 14.50 3.66 10.55
C LYS A 207 13.10 3.83 9.98
N LEU A 208 12.94 3.58 8.67
CA LEU A 208 11.68 3.73 7.94
C LEU A 208 10.52 2.95 8.58
N ASN A 209 10.79 1.84 9.27
CA ASN A 209 9.78 1.00 9.93
C ASN A 209 9.77 1.17 11.46
N LEU A 210 10.47 2.17 12.00
CA LEU A 210 10.62 2.38 13.43
C LEU A 210 10.16 3.77 13.85
N VAL A 211 9.31 3.81 14.88
CA VAL A 211 8.79 5.06 15.46
C VAL A 211 8.99 5.07 16.98
N PRO A 212 9.07 6.25 17.61
CA PRO A 212 8.94 6.34 19.07
C PRO A 212 7.52 5.91 19.47
N MET A 213 7.42 4.85 20.26
CA MET A 213 6.15 4.26 20.69
C MET A 213 6.19 4.04 22.20
N ASP A 214 5.12 4.40 22.90
CA ASP A 214 5.02 4.19 24.35
C ASP A 214 5.30 2.71 24.69
N GLY A 215 6.17 2.48 25.67
CA GLY A 215 6.61 1.12 26.00
C GLY A 215 5.47 0.23 26.52
N ASN A 216 4.48 0.77 27.24
CA ASN A 216 3.32 -0.01 27.69
C ASN A 216 2.43 -0.37 26.49
N LEU A 217 2.19 0.56 25.58
CA LEU A 217 1.49 0.29 24.31
C LEU A 217 2.22 -0.80 23.50
N ASN A 218 3.52 -0.61 23.24
CA ASN A 218 4.34 -1.48 22.39
C ASN A 218 4.33 -2.94 22.91
N LYS A 219 4.39 -3.13 24.23
CA LYS A 219 4.39 -4.45 24.87
C LYS A 219 2.99 -4.99 25.20
N GLY A 220 1.97 -4.13 25.13
CA GLY A 220 0.58 -4.40 25.48
C GLY A 220 -0.30 -4.54 24.24
N VAL A 221 -1.14 -3.53 23.99
CA VAL A 221 -2.15 -3.54 22.93
C VAL A 221 -1.55 -3.82 21.55
N TRP A 222 -0.40 -3.20 21.25
CA TRP A 222 0.28 -3.41 19.97
C TRP A 222 0.69 -4.87 19.78
N LYS A 223 1.38 -5.43 20.79
CA LYS A 223 1.79 -6.84 20.80
C LYS A 223 0.61 -7.81 20.74
N GLN A 224 -0.52 -7.50 21.36
CA GLN A 224 -1.72 -8.34 21.30
C GLN A 224 -2.32 -8.38 19.88
N MET A 225 -2.33 -7.23 19.20
CA MET A 225 -2.72 -7.15 17.79
C MET A 225 -1.78 -7.96 16.91
N GLU A 226 -0.46 -7.81 17.08
CA GLU A 226 0.53 -8.61 16.36
C GLU A 226 0.35 -10.11 16.62
N ASN A 227 0.11 -10.53 17.86
CA ASN A 227 -0.16 -11.94 18.18
C ASN A 227 -1.42 -12.49 17.47
N THR A 228 -2.42 -11.64 17.23
CA THR A 228 -3.61 -12.01 16.46
C THR A 228 -3.24 -12.32 15.01
N TRP A 229 -2.47 -11.44 14.38
CA TRP A 229 -1.96 -11.65 13.02
C TRP A 229 -1.06 -12.88 12.94
N ALA A 230 -0.21 -13.07 13.95
CA ALA A 230 0.68 -14.22 14.05
C ALA A 230 -0.08 -15.55 14.07
N ASN A 231 -1.14 -15.64 14.87
CA ASN A 231 -1.95 -16.86 14.93
C ASN A 231 -2.69 -17.09 13.60
N ALA A 232 -3.21 -16.04 12.96
CA ALA A 232 -3.84 -16.17 11.65
C ALA A 232 -2.87 -16.67 10.58
N LEU A 233 -1.63 -16.15 10.53
CA LEU A 233 -0.60 -16.62 9.61
C LEU A 233 -0.21 -18.09 9.87
N LYS A 234 -0.14 -18.51 11.14
CA LYS A 234 0.11 -19.92 11.49
C LYS A 234 -1.01 -20.86 11.02
N ASP A 235 -2.25 -20.37 11.01
CA ASP A 235 -3.40 -21.09 10.45
C ASP A 235 -3.40 -21.12 8.90
N GLY A 236 -2.37 -20.58 8.25
CA GLY A 236 -2.28 -20.47 6.78
C GLY A 236 -3.15 -19.37 6.18
N LYS A 237 -3.70 -18.47 7.00
CA LYS A 237 -4.53 -17.35 6.52
C LYS A 237 -3.65 -16.20 6.08
N GLN A 238 -4.06 -15.53 5.00
CA GLN A 238 -3.42 -14.28 4.58
C GLN A 238 -3.77 -13.14 5.54
N VAL A 239 -2.82 -12.24 5.81
CA VAL A 239 -3.04 -11.03 6.60
C VAL A 239 -2.51 -9.82 5.83
N ASN A 240 -3.39 -8.85 5.56
CA ASN A 240 -3.04 -7.58 4.93
C ASN A 240 -3.16 -6.46 5.95
N VAL A 241 -2.17 -5.58 6.03
CA VAL A 241 -2.16 -4.47 6.99
C VAL A 241 -1.87 -3.14 6.31
N LYS A 242 -2.47 -2.09 6.86
CA LYS A 242 -2.21 -0.69 6.57
C LYS A 242 -2.10 0.04 7.91
N ILE A 243 -0.97 0.70 8.15
CA ILE A 243 -0.66 1.38 9.41
C ILE A 243 -0.27 2.81 9.09
N GLU A 244 -0.97 3.76 9.70
CA GLU A 244 -0.82 5.19 9.47
C GLU A 244 -0.51 5.87 10.81
N PRO A 245 0.77 6.17 11.10
CA PRO A 245 1.14 7.00 12.22
C PRO A 245 0.62 8.43 12.02
N VAL A 246 -0.01 8.98 13.05
CA VAL A 246 -0.59 10.33 13.02
C VAL A 246 0.28 11.25 13.87
N TYR A 247 0.77 12.34 13.27
CA TYR A 247 1.66 13.30 13.91
C TYR A 247 0.97 14.64 14.15
N ILE A 248 1.32 15.32 15.23
CA ILE A 248 0.91 16.70 15.51
C ILE A 248 2.14 17.60 15.37
N GLY A 249 2.01 18.64 14.52
CA GLY A 249 3.10 19.57 14.23
C GLY A 249 4.36 18.88 13.71
N ASP A 250 5.51 19.29 14.24
CA ASP A 250 6.84 18.83 13.80
C ASP A 250 7.41 17.69 14.68
N SER A 251 6.57 17.08 15.52
CA SER A 251 7.00 15.98 16.40
C SER A 251 7.50 14.77 15.61
N LYS A 252 8.65 14.19 16.00
CA LYS A 252 9.12 12.89 15.46
C LYS A 252 8.34 11.70 16.04
N ARG A 253 7.65 11.91 17.17
CA ARG A 253 6.81 10.92 17.85
C ARG A 253 5.37 11.03 17.33
N PRO A 254 4.77 9.94 16.81
CA PRO A 254 3.35 9.90 16.50
C PRO A 254 2.52 10.13 17.77
N ASP A 255 1.41 10.84 17.64
CA ASP A 255 0.43 10.99 18.71
C ASP A 255 -0.51 9.78 18.79
N SER A 256 -0.81 9.17 17.64
CA SER A 256 -1.63 7.96 17.54
C SER A 256 -1.31 7.15 16.28
N PHE A 257 -1.96 6.00 16.14
CA PHE A 257 -1.87 5.11 14.99
C PHE A 257 -3.27 4.75 14.51
N SER A 258 -3.52 4.89 13.21
CA SER A 258 -4.68 4.29 12.52
C SER A 258 -4.21 3.00 11.87
N VAL A 259 -4.72 1.86 12.35
CA VAL A 259 -4.37 0.53 11.85
C VAL A 259 -5.60 -0.11 11.22
N THR A 260 -5.49 -0.46 9.94
CA THR A 260 -6.49 -1.24 9.22
C THR A 260 -5.89 -2.57 8.83
N TYR A 261 -6.57 -3.68 9.08
CA TYR A 261 -6.11 -4.99 8.64
C TYR A 261 -7.26 -5.91 8.23
N SER A 262 -6.98 -6.84 7.32
CA SER A 262 -7.89 -7.93 6.95
C SER A 262 -7.22 -9.29 7.10
N ILE A 263 -8.01 -10.29 7.47
CA ILE A 263 -7.57 -11.69 7.59
C ILE A 263 -8.38 -12.52 6.59
N ASN A 264 -7.71 -13.21 5.68
CA ASN A 264 -8.30 -14.07 4.66
C ASN A 264 -9.43 -13.40 3.85
N GLY A 265 -9.23 -12.14 3.44
CA GLY A 265 -10.23 -11.38 2.67
C GLY A 265 -11.48 -10.97 3.43
N ALA A 266 -11.56 -11.22 4.74
CA ALA A 266 -12.69 -10.77 5.56
C ALA A 266 -12.78 -9.24 5.65
N ARG A 267 -13.93 -8.74 6.11
CA ARG A 267 -14.17 -7.31 6.28
C ARG A 267 -13.02 -6.66 7.09
N PRO A 268 -12.47 -5.52 6.64
CA PRO A 268 -11.38 -4.85 7.34
C PRO A 268 -11.73 -4.48 8.78
N VAL A 269 -10.80 -4.74 9.69
CA VAL A 269 -10.84 -4.27 11.07
C VAL A 269 -10.04 -2.98 11.17
N ILE A 270 -10.63 -1.96 11.78
CA ILE A 270 -10.00 -0.67 12.02
C ILE A 270 -9.74 -0.54 13.53
N ARG A 271 -8.53 -0.08 13.86
CA ARG A 271 -8.06 0.19 15.23
C ARG A 271 -7.40 1.56 15.24
N ASP A 272 -7.99 2.47 15.98
CA ASP A 272 -7.35 3.73 16.33
C ASP A 272 -6.73 3.60 17.71
N ILE A 273 -5.43 3.86 17.83
CA ILE A 273 -4.66 3.59 19.03
C ILE A 273 -3.87 4.84 19.41
N SER A 274 -4.15 5.42 20.57
CA SER A 274 -3.34 6.54 21.10
C SER A 274 -1.94 6.06 21.46
N ASN A 275 -0.91 6.88 21.23
CA ASN A 275 0.46 6.57 21.62
C ASN A 275 0.69 6.89 23.11
N THR A 276 -0.07 6.22 23.98
CA THR A 276 -0.09 6.37 25.44
C THR A 276 -0.24 4.99 26.09
N PRO A 277 0.03 4.86 27.40
CA PRO A 277 -0.18 3.59 28.10
C PRO A 277 -1.60 3.05 27.89
N GLY A 278 -1.71 1.77 27.54
CA GLY A 278 -3.00 1.12 27.24
C GLY A 278 -3.62 1.46 25.89
N GLY A 279 -3.09 2.41 25.12
CA GLY A 279 -3.57 2.73 23.77
C GLY A 279 -4.95 3.38 23.71
N VAL A 280 -5.42 3.99 24.81
CA VAL A 280 -6.79 4.50 24.95
C VAL A 280 -6.91 5.90 24.32
N LYS A 281 -7.92 6.07 23.46
CA LYS A 281 -8.36 7.37 22.93
C LYS A 281 -9.25 8.09 23.93
#